data_AF-A0AAW9D3W6-F1
#
_entry.id   AF-A0AAW9D3W6-F1
#
_cell.length_a   1.000
_cell.length_b   1.000
_cell.length_c   1.000
_cell.angle_alpha   90.00
_cell.angle_beta   90.00
_cell.angle_gamma   90.00
#
_symmetry.space_group_name_H-M   'P 1'
#
loop_
_entity.id
_entity.type
_entity.pdbx_description
1 polymer ?
#
loop_
_entity_poly.entity_id
_entity_poly.type
_entity_poly.pdbx_seq_one_letter_code
_entity_poly.pdbx_strand_id
1 'polypeptide(L)' 'MAGGFLCPCHGSTYDLAGRVFKNKPAPQNLDVPPYMFTSATTLVIGKDEKGEA' A
#
# COMPACT_ATOMS: atom_id res chain seq x y z
N MET A 1 18.02 2.01 -11.01
CA MET A 1 16.84 1.16 -11.27
C MET A 1 15.66 1.79 -10.56
N ALA A 2 14.59 2.15 -11.27
CA ALA A 2 13.38 2.59 -10.61
C ALA A 2 12.74 1.38 -9.93
N GLY A 3 12.82 1.32 -8.60
CA GLY A 3 12.21 0.27 -7.79
C GLY A 3 10.68 0.35 -7.82
N GLY A 4 10.02 -0.65 -7.24
CA GLY A 4 8.55 -0.71 -7.19
C GLY A 4 8.04 -2.13 -6.97
N PHE A 5 6.75 -2.32 -7.26
CA PHE A 5 6.07 -3.60 -7.11
C PHE A 5 5.49 -4.08 -8.44
N LEU A 6 5.46 -5.40 -8.66
CA LEU A 6 4.91 -6.04 -9.84
C LEU A 6 3.84 -7.05 -9.43
N CYS A 7 2.64 -6.93 -10.00
CA CYS A 7 1.64 -7.97 -9.94
C CYS A 7 1.87 -8.94 -11.11
N PRO A 8 2.33 -10.19 -10.86
CA PRO A 8 2.67 -11.14 -11.93
C PRO A 8 1.44 -11.66 -12.69
N CYS A 9 0.23 -11.50 -12.15
CA CYS A 9 -0.99 -12.01 -12.77
C CYS A 9 -1.32 -11.31 -14.10
N HIS A 10 -1.17 -9.98 -14.15
CA HIS A 10 -1.56 -9.16 -15.30
C HIS A 10 -0.54 -8.06 -15.66
N GLY A 11 0.63 -8.04 -14.99
CA GLY A 11 1.72 -7.11 -15.30
C GLY A 11 1.50 -5.66 -14.84
N SER A 12 0.58 -5.43 -13.90
CA SER A 12 0.45 -4.12 -13.25
C SER A 12 1.71 -3.80 -12.46
N THR A 13 2.25 -2.61 -12.67
CA THR A 13 3.42 -2.11 -11.93
C THR A 13 3.03 -0.94 -11.06
N TYR A 14 3.69 -0.84 -9.91
CA TYR A 14 3.49 0.22 -8.93
C TYR A 14 4.83 0.85 -8.60
N ASP A 15 4.81 2.14 -8.25
CA ASP A 15 5.99 2.80 -7.71
C ASP A 15 6.23 2.40 -6.23
N LEU A 16 7.29 2.95 -5.62
CA LEU A 16 7.65 2.66 -4.23
C LEU A 16 6.61 3.14 -3.20
N ALA A 17 5.72 4.06 -3.57
CA ALA A 17 4.62 4.52 -2.73
C ALA A 17 3.35 3.67 -2.94
N GLY A 18 3.41 2.60 -3.74
CA GLY A 18 2.26 1.76 -4.05
C GLY A 18 1.28 2.38 -5.04
N ARG A 19 1.68 3.43 -5.77
CA ARG A 19 0.82 4.06 -6.79
C ARG A 19 0.92 3.33 -8.10
N VAL A 20 -0.21 3.06 -8.74
CA VAL A 20 -0.25 2.35 -10.02
C VAL A 20 0.29 3.25 -11.13
N PHE A 21 1.14 2.70 -12.00
CA PHE A 21 1.55 3.43 -13.20
C PHE A 21 0.40 3.55 -14.20
N LYS A 22 0.39 4.63 -14.98
CA LYS A 22 -0.60 4.85 -16.05
C LYS A 22 -0.61 3.67 -17.03
N ASN A 23 -1.79 3.40 -17.62
CA ASN A 23 -2.02 2.35 -18.61
C ASN A 23 -1.74 0.92 -18.10
N LYS A 24 -1.89 0.68 -16.80
CA LYS A 24 -1.85 -0.67 -16.23
C LYS A 24 -3.27 -1.20 -15.96
N PRO A 25 -3.47 -2.53 -15.95
CA PRO A 25 -4.79 -3.12 -15.72
C PRO A 25 -5.37 -2.83 -14.33
N ALA A 26 -4.52 -2.56 -13.33
CA ALA A 26 -5.00 -2.24 -12.00
C ALA A 26 -5.72 -0.87 -11.99
N PRO A 27 -6.96 -0.81 -11.48
CA PRO A 27 -7.78 0.40 -11.56
C PRO A 27 -7.38 1.47 -10.52
N GLN A 28 -6.66 1.07 -9.48
CA GLN A 28 -6.31 1.94 -8.35
C GLN A 28 -4.94 1.61 -7.76
N ASN A 29 -4.48 2.50 -6.88
CA ASN A 29 -3.27 2.32 -6.07
C ASN A 29 -3.46 1.19 -5.04
N LEU A 30 -2.38 0.72 -4.43
CA LEU A 30 -2.47 -0.23 -3.32
C LEU A 30 -3.19 0.43 -2.14
N ASP A 31 -4.10 -0.32 -1.51
CA ASP A 31 -4.80 0.15 -0.33
C ASP A 31 -3.82 0.36 0.84
N VAL A 32 -3.99 1.48 1.53
CA VAL A 32 -3.30 1.75 2.79
C VAL A 32 -4.27 1.37 3.90
N PRO A 33 -4.06 0.24 4.61
CA PRO A 33 -4.96 -0.15 5.69
C PRO A 33 -4.88 0.86 6.85
N PRO A 34 -5.91 0.98 7.69
CA PRO A 34 -5.80 1.72 8.95
C PRO A 34 -4.64 1.19 9.79
N TYR A 35 -3.86 2.07 10.41
CA TYR A 35 -2.77 1.67 11.31
C TYR A 35 -2.50 2.71 12.38
N MET A 36 -1.92 2.27 13.50
CA MET A 36 -1.48 3.13 14.59
C MET A 36 -0.12 2.69 15.11
N PHE A 37 0.78 3.65 15.35
CA PHE A 37 2.04 3.39 16.04
C PHE A 37 1.81 3.21 17.54
N THR A 38 2.25 2.07 18.08
CA THR A 38 2.23 1.79 19.54
C THR A 38 3.54 2.15 20.21
N SER A 39 4.61 2.31 19.44
CA SER A 39 5.92 2.81 19.85
C SER A 39 6.65 3.41 18.64
N ALA A 40 7.86 3.93 18.84
CA ALA A 40 8.67 4.45 17.73
C ALA A 40 9.05 3.40 16.67
N THR A 41 8.98 2.10 17.01
CA THR A 41 9.41 0.99 16.13
C THR A 41 8.35 -0.09 15.97
N THR A 42 7.14 0.12 16.51
CA THR A 42 6.05 -0.87 16.47
C THR A 42 4.76 -0.17 16.08
N LEU A 43 4.03 -0.78 15.14
CA LEU A 43 2.71 -0.36 14.72
C LEU A 43 1.76 -1.56 14.68
N VAL A 44 0.47 -1.28 14.77
CA VAL A 44 -0.62 -2.26 14.65
C VAL A 44 -1.49 -1.88 13.45
N ILE A 45 -1.76 -2.85 12.60
CA ILE A 45 -2.68 -2.73 11.45
C ILE A 45 -4.11 -3.01 11.93
N GLY A 46 -5.08 -2.22 11.48
CA GLY A 46 -6.50 -2.33 11.86
C GLY A 46 -6.92 -1.45 13.05
N LYS A 47 -6.05 -0.53 13.48
CA LYS A 47 -6.33 0.42 14.57
C LYS A 47 -6.23 1.85 14.07
N ASP A 48 -7.16 2.72 14.44
CA ASP A 48 -7.17 4.15 14.11
C ASP A 48 -7.44 5.03 15.35
N GLU A 49 -7.52 6.35 15.17
CA GLU A 49 -7.80 7.31 16.26
C GLU A 49 -9.19 7.12 16.90
N LYS A 50 -10.09 6.34 16.28
CA LYS A 50 -11.44 6.05 16.78
C LYS A 50 -11.56 4.68 17.46
N GLY A 51 -10.54 3.82 17.37
CA GLY A 51 -10.51 2.51 18.02
C GLY A 51 -10.11 1.38 17.08
N GLU A 52 -10.84 0.27 17.14
CA GLU A 52 -10.74 -0.84 16.17
C GLU A 52 -11.55 -0.47 14.92
N ALA A 53 -10.91 -0.56 13.75
CA ALA A 53 -11.48 -0.19 12.45
C ALA A 53 -12.08 -1.40 11.70
#